data_AF-A0A317Z5F6-F1
#
_entry.id   AF-A0A317Z5F6-F1
#
_cell.length_a   1.000
_cell.length_b   1.000
_cell.length_c   1.000
_cell.angle_alpha   90.00
_cell.angle_beta   90.00
_cell.angle_gamma   90.00
#
_symmetry.space_group_name_H-M   'P 1'
#
loop_
_entity.id
_entity.type
_entity.pdbx_description
1 polymer ?
#
loop_
_entity_poly.entity_id
_entity_poly.type
_entity_poly.pdbx_seq_one_letter_code
_entity_poly.pdbx_strand_id
1 'polypeptide(L)'
;TIVFAFDEANIENTSDGTGFVVARTSATDITACTWTTKKWPHTTPEGKVLIRAYIGKQGDNIVNEKTDEELVAIAKNDLQQMMTFHGEPDFTIVNKMPYASPQYHVGHIARIKAIQQHICDNYQHLQITGAPFEAVGLPDCIRQAETAVKQLLSRIG
;
A
#
# COMPACT_ATOMS: atom_id res chain seq x y z
N THR A 1 0.18 -3.32 6.31
CA THR A 1 -0.16 -2.06 7.01
C THR A 1 -0.76 -2.37 8.34
N ILE A 2 -0.51 -1.51 9.34
CA ILE A 2 -1.14 -1.59 10.66
C ILE A 2 -2.01 -0.34 10.83
N VAL A 3 -3.25 -0.53 11.27
CA VAL A 3 -4.14 0.57 11.65
C VAL A 3 -4.29 0.54 13.17
N PHE A 4 -4.20 1.71 13.78
CA PHE A 4 -4.45 1.93 15.21
C PHE A 4 -5.63 2.88 15.37
N ALA A 5 -6.51 2.55 16.32
CA ALA A 5 -7.57 3.44 16.78
C ALA A 5 -7.31 3.86 18.22
N PHE A 6 -7.45 5.14 18.50
CA PHE A 6 -7.29 5.72 19.83
C PHE A 6 -8.37 6.76 20.11
N ASP A 7 -8.63 7.02 21.38
CA ASP A 7 -9.19 8.30 21.81
C ASP A 7 -8.25 9.44 21.41
N GLU A 8 -8.81 10.53 20.89
CA GLU A 8 -8.04 11.71 20.51
C GLU A 8 -7.27 12.31 21.70
N ALA A 9 -7.87 12.28 22.89
CA ALA A 9 -7.24 12.71 24.13
C ALA A 9 -5.96 11.93 24.49
N ASN A 10 -5.80 10.72 23.94
CA ASN A 10 -4.65 9.86 24.21
C ASN A 10 -3.50 10.06 23.20
N ILE A 11 -3.64 10.98 22.24
CA ILE A 11 -2.63 11.23 21.20
C ILE A 11 -2.15 12.67 21.29
N GLU A 12 -0.86 12.87 21.55
CA GLU A 12 -0.22 14.17 21.40
C GLU A 12 0.60 14.20 20.11
N ASN A 13 0.15 15.01 19.17
CA ASN A 13 0.81 15.22 17.89
C ASN A 13 0.84 16.70 17.52
N THR A 14 2.01 17.31 17.61
CA THR A 14 2.25 18.73 17.33
C THR A 14 2.43 19.05 15.84
N SER A 15 2.42 18.03 14.97
CA SER A 15 2.67 18.22 13.54
C SER A 15 1.43 18.66 12.78
N ASP A 16 1.59 19.71 11.96
CA ASP A 16 0.59 20.15 11.00
C ASP A 16 0.79 19.44 9.65
N GLY A 17 0.09 18.32 9.47
CA GLY A 17 0.18 17.48 8.29
C GLY A 17 -0.82 16.34 8.31
N THR A 18 -0.82 15.50 7.27
CA THR A 18 -1.69 14.31 7.16
C THR A 18 -0.94 12.99 7.37
N GLY A 19 0.36 13.05 7.63
CA GLY A 19 1.23 11.90 7.77
C GLY A 19 2.68 12.24 7.43
N PHE A 20 3.52 11.22 7.31
CA PHE A 20 4.93 11.34 6.94
C PHE A 20 5.43 10.10 6.22
N VAL A 21 6.57 10.23 5.54
CA VAL A 21 7.34 9.12 4.97
C VAL A 21 8.69 9.06 5.67
N VAL A 22 9.22 7.86 5.85
CA VAL A 22 10.49 7.65 6.54
C VAL A 22 11.60 7.43 5.50
N ALA A 23 12.70 8.17 5.67
CA ALA A 23 13.90 7.96 4.88
C ALA A 23 14.45 6.54 5.11
N ARG A 24 14.98 5.92 4.04
CA ARG A 24 15.52 4.55 4.08
C ARG A 24 16.69 4.39 5.08
N THR A 25 17.38 5.48 5.40
CA THR A 25 18.52 5.51 6.32
C THR A 25 18.11 5.58 7.80
N SER A 26 16.84 5.77 8.10
CA SER A 26 16.35 5.85 9.47
C SER A 26 16.33 4.45 10.13
N ALA A 27 16.54 4.43 11.44
CA ALA A 27 16.47 3.22 12.27
C ALA A 27 15.01 2.89 12.65
N THR A 28 14.14 2.75 11.64
CA THR A 28 12.73 2.36 11.81
C THR A 28 12.36 1.27 10.80
N ASP A 29 11.39 0.46 11.17
CA ASP A 29 10.78 -0.56 10.32
C ASP A 29 9.58 -0.03 9.57
N ILE A 30 8.88 0.98 10.12
CA ILE A 30 7.84 1.70 9.39
C ILE A 30 8.46 2.52 8.26
N THR A 31 7.79 2.52 7.11
CA THR A 31 8.19 3.26 5.91
C THR A 31 7.38 4.53 5.72
N ALA A 32 6.16 4.58 6.29
CA ALA A 32 5.30 5.74 6.26
C ALA A 32 4.22 5.66 7.35
N CYS A 33 3.65 6.81 7.67
CA CYS A 33 2.48 6.96 8.53
C CYS A 33 1.47 7.89 7.86
N THR A 34 0.18 7.60 8.02
CA THR A 34 -0.91 8.50 7.63
C THR A 34 -1.88 8.65 8.79
N TRP A 35 -2.20 9.89 9.14
CA TRP A 35 -3.29 10.22 10.05
C TRP A 35 -4.59 10.27 9.26
N THR A 36 -5.29 9.14 9.22
CA THR A 36 -6.50 8.96 8.40
C THR A 36 -7.55 9.99 8.78
N THR A 37 -7.76 10.26 10.07
CA THR A 37 -8.73 11.25 10.54
C THR A 37 -8.44 12.66 9.99
N LYS A 38 -7.17 13.08 9.92
CA LYS A 38 -6.82 14.41 9.37
C LYS A 38 -7.04 14.49 7.85
N LYS A 39 -6.78 13.40 7.13
CA LYS A 39 -6.93 13.35 5.67
C LYS A 39 -8.39 13.17 5.24
N TRP A 40 -9.15 12.36 5.98
CA TRP A 40 -10.51 11.97 5.69
C TRP A 40 -11.36 12.01 6.97
N PRO A 41 -11.80 13.19 7.43
CA PRO A 41 -12.47 13.32 8.73
C PRO A 41 -13.73 12.45 8.88
N HIS A 42 -14.41 12.15 7.78
CA HIS A 42 -15.62 11.33 7.75
C HIS A 42 -15.39 9.83 8.01
N THR A 43 -14.14 9.35 8.01
CA THR A 43 -13.85 7.92 8.24
C THR A 43 -13.75 7.55 9.71
N THR A 44 -13.76 8.55 10.61
CA THR A 44 -13.51 8.36 12.03
C THR A 44 -14.58 9.10 12.84
N PRO A 45 -15.17 8.48 13.87
CA PRO A 45 -16.08 9.16 14.79
C PRO A 45 -15.41 10.36 15.49
N GLU A 46 -16.21 11.32 15.94
CA GLU A 46 -15.73 12.46 16.74
C GLU A 46 -15.04 11.98 18.03
N GLY A 47 -13.95 12.65 18.41
CA GLY A 47 -13.14 12.29 19.57
C GLY A 47 -12.27 11.05 19.40
N LYS A 48 -12.22 10.45 18.20
CA LYS A 48 -11.36 9.30 17.87
C LYS A 48 -10.33 9.65 16.80
N VAL A 49 -9.20 8.95 16.83
CA VAL A 49 -8.11 9.10 15.86
C VAL A 49 -7.77 7.75 15.24
N LEU A 50 -7.68 7.72 13.90
CA LEU A 50 -7.18 6.58 13.15
C LEU A 50 -5.80 6.89 12.57
N ILE A 51 -4.83 6.05 12.89
CA ILE A 51 -3.43 6.15 12.45
C ILE A 51 -3.09 4.90 11.65
N ARG A 52 -2.54 5.07 10.45
CA ARG A 52 -2.13 3.98 9.58
C ARG A 52 -0.63 3.98 9.36
N ALA A 53 0.04 2.95 9.86
CA ALA A 53 1.45 2.69 9.60
C ALA A 53 1.65 1.71 8.44
N TYR A 54 2.67 1.98 7.64
CA TYR A 54 3.15 1.09 6.59
C TYR A 54 4.46 0.46 7.05
N ILE A 55 4.54 -0.86 6.98
CA ILE A 55 5.71 -1.65 7.38
C ILE A 55 6.10 -2.57 6.23
N GLY A 56 7.39 -2.88 6.16
CA GLY A 56 7.97 -3.68 5.10
C GLY A 56 8.56 -2.81 4.00
N LYS A 57 9.80 -3.15 3.63
CA LYS A 57 10.60 -2.51 2.58
C LYS A 57 11.12 -3.59 1.63
N GLN A 58 11.51 -3.17 0.42
CA GLN A 58 12.11 -4.10 -0.53
C GLN A 58 13.35 -4.77 0.08
N GLY A 59 13.40 -6.10 0.01
CA GLY A 59 14.51 -6.91 0.55
C GLY A 59 14.37 -7.26 2.03
N ASP A 60 13.26 -6.88 2.68
CA ASP A 60 12.95 -7.23 4.07
C ASP A 60 11.80 -8.26 4.11
N ASN A 61 11.90 -9.22 5.02
CA ASN A 61 10.93 -10.29 5.23
C ASN A 61 10.10 -10.10 6.51
N ILE A 62 10.22 -8.98 7.21
CA ILE A 62 9.53 -8.69 8.48
C ILE A 62 8.04 -9.02 8.45
N VAL A 63 7.34 -8.72 7.34
CA VAL A 63 5.90 -8.96 7.18
C VAL A 63 5.56 -10.46 7.17
N ASN A 64 6.46 -11.31 6.69
CA ASN A 64 6.30 -12.76 6.63
C ASN A 64 6.78 -13.46 7.89
N GLU A 65 7.82 -12.92 8.54
CA GLU A 65 8.47 -13.55 9.69
C GLU A 65 7.81 -13.22 11.03
N LYS A 66 7.07 -12.11 11.12
CA LYS A 66 6.50 -11.60 12.38
C LYS A 66 5.01 -11.88 12.52
N THR A 67 4.56 -12.13 13.75
CA THR A 67 3.13 -12.21 14.07
C THR A 67 2.48 -10.84 13.98
N ASP A 68 1.14 -10.81 14.00
CA ASP A 68 0.40 -9.54 13.93
C ASP A 68 0.67 -8.68 15.16
N GLU A 69 0.77 -9.29 16.34
CA GLU A 69 1.09 -8.63 17.60
C GLU A 69 2.50 -8.04 17.60
N GLU A 70 3.49 -8.78 17.08
CA GLU A 70 4.85 -8.27 16.93
C GLU A 70 4.89 -7.07 15.97
N LEU A 71 4.18 -7.12 14.85
CA LEU A 71 4.12 -5.99 13.90
C LEU A 71 3.42 -4.76 14.49
N VAL A 72 2.38 -4.97 15.31
CA VAL A 72 1.72 -3.90 16.06
C VAL A 72 2.70 -3.26 17.04
N ALA A 73 3.43 -4.05 17.82
CA ALA A 73 4.41 -3.55 18.79
C ALA A 73 5.54 -2.76 18.10
N ILE A 74 6.10 -3.30 17.01
CA ILE A 74 7.14 -2.63 16.22
C ILE A 74 6.64 -1.30 15.67
N ALA A 75 5.47 -1.30 15.02
CA ALA A 75 4.92 -0.08 14.45
C ALA A 75 4.59 0.97 15.52
N LYS A 76 4.08 0.56 16.69
CA LYS A 76 3.83 1.46 17.82
C LYS A 76 5.13 2.07 18.34
N ASN A 77 6.16 1.25 18.54
CA ASN A 77 7.48 1.70 19.01
C ASN A 77 8.12 2.70 18.05
N ASP A 78 8.03 2.47 16.73
CA ASP A 78 8.53 3.43 15.76
C ASP A 78 7.73 4.73 15.76
N LEU A 79 6.39 4.66 15.80
CA LEU A 79 5.55 5.85 15.84
C LEU A 79 5.78 6.70 17.11
N GLN A 80 6.15 6.08 18.23
CA GLN A 80 6.50 6.77 19.47
C GLN A 80 7.71 7.69 19.33
N GLN A 81 8.53 7.54 18.28
CA GLN A 81 9.62 8.47 17.98
C GLN A 81 9.13 9.78 17.36
N MET A 82 7.88 9.84 16.86
CA MET A 82 7.31 11.02 16.18
C MET A 82 6.10 11.63 16.89
N MET A 83 5.38 10.86 17.72
CA MET A 83 4.21 11.32 18.47
C MET A 83 4.08 10.57 19.79
N THR A 84 3.41 11.17 20.78
CA THR A 84 3.21 10.53 22.08
C THR A 84 1.86 9.83 22.12
N PHE A 85 1.87 8.61 22.64
CA PHE A 85 0.67 7.80 22.90
C PHE A 85 0.50 7.64 24.41
N HIS A 86 -0.68 7.96 24.92
CA HIS A 86 -1.07 7.69 26.29
C HIS A 86 -1.89 6.40 26.32
N GLY A 87 -1.29 5.32 26.84
CA GLY A 87 -1.95 4.01 26.94
C GLY A 87 -1.91 3.16 25.66
N GLU A 88 -2.91 2.28 25.54
CA GLU A 88 -3.05 1.31 24.45
C GLU A 88 -4.15 1.73 23.46
N PRO A 89 -4.05 1.30 22.19
CA PRO A 89 -5.11 1.54 21.21
C PRO A 89 -6.40 0.80 21.63
N ASP A 90 -7.54 1.38 21.28
CA ASP A 90 -8.86 0.73 21.42
C ASP A 90 -8.88 -0.59 20.65
N PHE A 91 -8.32 -0.56 19.45
CA PHE A 91 -8.10 -1.74 18.63
C PHE A 91 -7.01 -1.50 17.58
N THR A 92 -6.51 -2.60 17.03
CA THR A 92 -5.58 -2.60 15.91
C THR A 92 -6.04 -3.53 14.79
N ILE A 93 -5.76 -3.16 13.55
CA ILE A 93 -6.00 -4.02 12.37
C ILE A 93 -4.69 -4.20 11.62
N VAL A 94 -4.24 -5.44 11.49
CA VAL A 94 -3.08 -5.81 10.66
C VAL A 94 -3.57 -6.34 9.32
N ASN A 95 -3.08 -5.75 8.24
CA ASN A 95 -3.33 -6.22 6.88
C ASN A 95 -1.99 -6.52 6.20
N LYS A 96 -1.67 -7.81 6.06
CA LYS A 96 -0.45 -8.32 5.42
C LYS A 96 -0.69 -8.52 3.93
N MET A 97 0.13 -7.87 3.12
CA MET A 97 0.03 -7.90 1.66
C MET A 97 1.40 -8.18 1.02
N PRO A 98 1.99 -9.37 1.22
CA PRO A 98 3.38 -9.66 0.84
C PRO A 98 3.66 -9.59 -0.66
N TYR A 99 2.64 -9.78 -1.51
CA TYR A 99 2.78 -9.82 -2.98
C TYR A 99 1.96 -8.75 -3.70
N ALA A 100 1.53 -7.70 -2.99
CA ALA A 100 0.58 -6.73 -3.54
C ALA A 100 1.21 -5.57 -4.32
N SER A 101 2.53 -5.43 -4.32
CA SER A 101 3.23 -4.31 -4.99
C SER A 101 4.16 -4.83 -6.09
N PRO A 102 3.68 -4.88 -7.36
CA PRO A 102 4.52 -5.20 -8.50
C PRO A 102 5.75 -4.29 -8.58
N GLN A 103 6.92 -4.88 -8.79
CA GLN A 103 8.19 -4.16 -8.91
C GLN A 103 8.66 -4.13 -10.36
N TYR A 104 8.69 -2.94 -10.94
CA TYR A 104 9.12 -2.75 -12.33
C TYR A 104 10.62 -2.51 -12.39
N HIS A 105 11.38 -3.60 -12.51
CA HIS A 105 12.83 -3.55 -12.68
C HIS A 105 13.22 -3.05 -14.08
N VAL A 106 14.50 -2.69 -14.26
CA VAL A 106 15.05 -2.36 -15.59
C VAL A 106 14.71 -3.47 -16.60
N GLY A 107 14.26 -3.05 -17.78
CA GLY A 107 13.78 -3.95 -18.84
C GLY A 107 12.33 -4.43 -18.71
N HIS A 108 11.58 -4.02 -17.68
CA HIS A 108 10.19 -4.43 -17.48
C HIS A 108 9.31 -4.17 -18.70
N ILE A 109 9.33 -2.95 -19.23
CA ILE A 109 8.53 -2.56 -20.40
C ILE A 109 8.85 -3.45 -21.62
N ALA A 110 10.13 -3.76 -21.85
CA ALA A 110 10.54 -4.60 -22.97
C ALA A 110 10.01 -6.04 -22.80
N ARG A 111 10.08 -6.60 -21.58
CA ARG A 111 9.52 -7.92 -21.26
C ARG A 111 8.01 -7.95 -21.46
N ILE A 112 7.28 -6.95 -20.96
CA ILE A 112 5.82 -6.87 -21.14
C ILE A 112 5.45 -6.79 -22.62
N LYS A 113 6.15 -5.97 -23.42
CA LYS A 113 5.93 -5.92 -24.87
C LYS A 113 6.15 -7.26 -25.56
N ALA A 114 7.21 -7.97 -25.20
CA ALA A 114 7.49 -9.29 -25.76
C ALA A 114 6.38 -10.31 -25.42
N ILE A 115 5.88 -10.28 -24.18
CA ILE A 115 4.76 -11.13 -23.75
C ILE A 115 3.48 -10.79 -24.52
N GLN A 116 3.13 -9.50 -24.62
CA GLN A 116 1.93 -9.05 -25.35
C GLN A 116 2.00 -9.42 -26.83
N GLN A 117 3.17 -9.27 -27.46
CA GLN A 117 3.39 -9.66 -28.85
C GLN A 117 3.22 -11.18 -29.03
N HIS A 118 3.87 -11.98 -28.18
CA HIS A 118 3.74 -13.44 -28.21
C HIS A 118 2.28 -13.88 -28.07
N ILE A 119 1.51 -13.23 -27.19
CA ILE A 119 0.08 -13.52 -27.03
C ILE A 119 -0.71 -13.17 -28.28
N CYS A 120 -0.46 -11.99 -28.84
CA CYS A 120 -1.10 -11.56 -30.08
C CYS A 120 -0.86 -12.54 -31.24
N ASP A 121 0.36 -13.07 -31.35
CA ASP A 121 0.75 -13.94 -32.46
C ASP A 121 0.22 -15.38 -32.32
N ASN A 122 0.02 -15.86 -31.09
CA ASN A 122 -0.30 -17.28 -30.83
C ASN A 122 -1.71 -17.52 -30.27
N TYR A 123 -2.38 -16.49 -29.75
CA TYR A 123 -3.66 -16.63 -29.04
C TYR A 123 -4.63 -15.50 -29.41
N GLN A 124 -5.38 -15.68 -30.51
CA GLN A 124 -6.29 -14.66 -31.06
C GLN A 124 -7.34 -14.12 -30.07
N HIS A 125 -7.79 -14.96 -29.13
CA HIS A 125 -8.86 -14.63 -28.19
C HIS A 125 -8.37 -14.38 -26.75
N LEU A 126 -7.04 -14.25 -26.57
CA LEU A 126 -6.45 -13.96 -25.26
C LEU A 126 -5.95 -12.52 -25.19
N GLN A 127 -6.27 -11.87 -24.09
CA GLN A 127 -5.74 -10.56 -23.70
C GLN A 127 -5.34 -10.60 -22.24
N ILE A 128 -4.21 -9.97 -21.90
CA ILE A 128 -3.75 -9.87 -20.51
C ILE A 128 -3.49 -8.42 -20.15
N THR A 129 -3.84 -8.04 -18.92
CA THR A 129 -3.82 -6.66 -18.45
C THR A 129 -3.82 -6.62 -16.92
N GLY A 130 -3.56 -5.44 -16.34
CA GLY A 130 -3.62 -5.19 -14.90
C GLY A 130 -2.33 -4.63 -14.30
N ALA A 131 -2.31 -4.51 -12.97
CA ALA A 131 -1.23 -3.88 -12.22
C ALA A 131 0.19 -4.43 -12.49
N PRO A 132 0.41 -5.72 -12.83
CA PRO A 132 1.76 -6.20 -13.14
C PRO A 132 2.32 -5.76 -14.51
N PHE A 133 1.48 -5.20 -15.39
CA PHE A 133 1.84 -4.94 -16.78
C PHE A 133 2.40 -3.53 -16.97
N GLU A 134 1.56 -2.56 -17.27
CA GLU A 134 2.05 -1.24 -17.71
C GLU A 134 2.08 -0.20 -16.60
N ALA A 135 1.17 -0.30 -15.63
CA ALA A 135 1.08 0.62 -14.49
C ALA A 135 0.27 0.03 -13.34
N VAL A 136 0.62 0.45 -12.12
CA VAL A 136 0.01 -0.01 -10.85
C VAL A 136 -1.16 0.86 -10.37
N GLY A 137 -1.31 2.07 -10.90
CA GLY A 137 -2.36 3.01 -10.49
C GLY A 137 -3.75 2.48 -10.83
N LEU A 138 -4.74 2.76 -9.99
CA LEU A 138 -6.12 2.37 -10.25
C LEU A 138 -6.66 2.95 -11.57
N PRO A 139 -6.49 4.25 -11.88
CA PRO A 139 -6.92 4.79 -13.17
C PRO A 139 -6.21 4.12 -14.36
N ASP A 140 -4.95 3.73 -14.18
CA ASP A 140 -4.20 3.04 -15.23
C ASP A 140 -4.69 1.62 -15.43
N CYS A 141 -5.02 0.88 -14.36
CA CYS A 141 -5.64 -0.44 -14.46
C CYS A 141 -6.98 -0.37 -15.21
N ILE A 142 -7.80 0.65 -14.93
CA ILE A 142 -9.08 0.88 -15.63
C ILE A 142 -8.82 1.12 -17.13
N ARG A 143 -7.93 2.05 -17.46
CA ARG A 143 -7.59 2.36 -18.85
C ARG A 143 -7.02 1.15 -19.60
N GLN A 144 -6.17 0.36 -18.95
CA GLN A 144 -5.62 -0.86 -19.54
C GLN A 144 -6.72 -1.90 -19.78
N ALA A 145 -7.70 -2.04 -18.88
CA ALA A 145 -8.83 -2.93 -19.06
C ALA A 145 -9.73 -2.49 -20.24
N GLU A 146 -10.06 -1.21 -20.33
CA GLU A 146 -10.83 -0.65 -21.46
C GLU A 146 -10.12 -0.88 -22.80
N THR A 147 -8.79 -0.71 -22.82
CA THR A 147 -7.97 -0.94 -24.02
C THR A 147 -7.97 -2.43 -24.41
N ALA A 148 -7.80 -3.32 -23.43
CA ALA A 148 -7.81 -4.76 -23.67
C ALA A 148 -9.15 -5.24 -24.26
N VAL A 149 -10.28 -4.75 -23.74
CA VAL A 149 -11.61 -5.07 -24.28
C VAL A 149 -11.77 -4.58 -25.71
N LYS A 150 -11.36 -3.33 -26.02
CA LYS A 150 -11.41 -2.78 -27.38
C LYS A 150 -10.62 -3.63 -28.38
N GLN A 151 -9.40 -4.04 -28.00
CA GLN A 151 -8.55 -4.87 -28.85
C GLN A 151 -9.09 -6.30 -29.03
N LEU A 152 -9.73 -6.86 -27.99
CA LEU A 152 -10.34 -8.18 -28.09
C LEU A 152 -11.53 -8.15 -29.05
N LEU A 153 -12.43 -7.16 -28.91
CA LEU A 153 -13.60 -7.02 -29.76
C LEU A 153 -13.24 -6.80 -31.23
N SER A 154 -12.16 -6.06 -31.52
CA SER A 154 -11.72 -5.83 -32.91
C SER A 154 -11.16 -7.08 -33.61
N ARG A 155 -10.95 -8.20 -32.89
CA ARG A 155 -10.45 -9.47 -33.43
C ARG A 155 -11.53 -10.55 -33.53
N ILE A 156 -12.70 -10.30 -32.94
CA ILE A 156 -13.85 -11.23 -32.90
C ILE A 156 -14.89 -10.88 -33.98
N GLY A 157 -14.86 -9.66 -34.52
CA GLY A 157 -15.62 -9.25 -35.71
C GLY A 157 -14.83 -9.49 -36.99
#